data_AF-A0A5N5LDR8-F1
#
_entry.id   AF-A0A5N5LDR8-F1
#
_cell.length_a   1.000
_cell.length_b   1.000
_cell.length_c   1.000
_cell.angle_alpha   90.00
_cell.angle_beta   90.00
_cell.angle_gamma   90.00
#
_symmetry.space_group_name_H-M   'P 1'
#
loop_
_entity.id
_entity.type
_entity.pdbx_description
1 polymer ?
#
loop_
_entity_poly.entity_id
_entity_poly.type
_entity_poly.pdbx_seq_one_letter_code
_entity_poly.pdbx_strand_id
1 'polypeptide(L)'
;MDRMILKIQEAMVRFKERYTTLCQALKEFRFTAITQLAHHGMLFVPLGYTFGNGMFEMGEVKGGSSYGAGTFAADGSRQPTELELQQAFYQGKYVAEITKKLKD
;
A
#
# COMPACT_ATOMS: atom_id res chain seq x y z
N MET A 1 8.90 -12.30 -10.96
CA MET A 1 8.09 -11.89 -9.80
C MET A 1 8.96 -11.14 -8.79
N ASP A 2 10.08 -11.72 -8.39
CA ASP A 2 11.02 -11.12 -7.41
C ASP A 2 11.60 -9.77 -7.84
N ARG A 3 11.96 -9.62 -9.13
CA ARG A 3 12.43 -8.34 -9.70
C ARG A 3 11.38 -7.23 -9.69
N MET A 4 10.10 -7.57 -9.67
CA MET A 4 9.00 -6.60 -9.63
C MET A 4 8.79 -6.11 -8.19
N ILE A 5 8.86 -7.02 -7.22
CA ILE A 5 8.80 -6.71 -5.78
C ILE A 5 9.99 -5.82 -5.38
N LEU A 6 11.20 -6.13 -5.84
CA LEU A 6 12.39 -5.31 -5.61
C LEU A 6 12.29 -3.91 -6.24
N LYS A 7 11.74 -3.80 -7.46
CA LYS A 7 11.52 -2.49 -8.11
C LYS A 7 10.45 -1.66 -7.40
N ILE A 8 9.42 -2.30 -6.86
CA ILE A 8 8.41 -1.64 -6.02
C ILE A 8 9.05 -1.19 -4.69
N GLN A 9 9.88 -2.03 -4.06
CA GLN A 9 10.63 -1.66 -2.85
C GLN A 9 11.60 -0.50 -3.11
N GLU A 10 12.38 -0.52 -4.20
CA GLU A 10 13.26 0.59 -4.59
C GLU A 10 12.48 1.87 -4.92
N ALA A 11 11.32 1.76 -5.58
CA ALA A 11 10.47 2.92 -5.85
C ALA A 11 9.93 3.53 -4.55
N MET A 12 9.58 2.69 -3.56
CA MET A 12 9.19 3.14 -2.23
C MET A 12 10.34 3.76 -1.44
N VAL A 13 11.58 3.26 -1.59
CA VAL A 13 12.79 3.85 -0.99
C VAL A 13 13.15 5.18 -1.64
N ARG A 14 13.08 5.31 -2.97
CA ARG A 14 13.31 6.60 -3.67
C ARG A 14 12.20 7.62 -3.43
N PHE A 15 11.01 7.17 -3.07
CA PHE A 15 9.91 8.03 -2.64
C PHE A 15 10.16 8.63 -1.24
N LYS A 16 10.87 7.90 -0.36
CA LYS A 16 11.30 8.36 0.97
C LYS A 16 12.19 9.61 0.92
N GLU A 17 13.04 9.75 -0.11
CA GLU A 17 13.96 10.90 -0.24
C GLU A 17 13.29 12.18 -0.74
N ARG A 18 12.12 12.11 -1.38
CA ARG A 18 11.49 13.28 -2.03
C ARG A 18 10.31 13.90 -1.26
N TYR A 19 9.81 13.27 -0.21
CA TYR A 19 8.56 13.68 0.46
C TYR A 19 8.63 13.72 1.99
N THR A 20 9.80 13.98 2.56
CA THR A 20 10.02 14.09 4.02
C THR A 20 9.25 15.25 4.67
N THR A 21 8.70 16.19 3.90
CA THR A 21 7.84 17.30 4.39
C THR A 21 6.35 17.08 4.23
N LEU A 22 5.89 15.95 3.69
CA LEU A 22 4.46 15.65 3.44
C LEU A 22 3.92 14.57 4.38
N CYS A 23 4.35 14.62 5.64
CA CYS A 23 3.94 13.66 6.68
C CYS A 23 2.48 13.86 7.18
N GLN A 24 1.64 14.63 6.45
CA GLN A 24 0.22 14.86 6.74
C GLN A 24 -0.72 14.60 5.54
N ALA A 25 -0.32 13.78 4.57
CA ALA A 25 -1.15 13.41 3.41
C ALA A 25 -1.73 11.98 3.50
N LEU A 26 -2.48 11.68 4.56
CA LEU A 26 -2.86 10.29 4.89
C LEU A 26 -4.06 9.70 4.14
N LYS A 27 -4.62 10.35 3.12
CA LYS A 27 -5.64 9.75 2.23
C LYS A 27 -5.39 10.00 0.74
N GLU A 28 -4.75 11.11 0.40
CA GLU A 28 -4.72 11.64 -0.97
C GLU A 28 -3.68 10.99 -1.86
N PHE A 29 -2.54 10.52 -1.32
CA PHE A 29 -1.44 9.99 -2.14
C PHE A 29 -1.86 8.78 -2.99
N ARG A 30 -2.62 7.86 -2.42
CA ARG A 30 -3.12 6.69 -3.16
C ARG A 30 -4.12 7.11 -4.24
N PHE A 31 -4.98 8.09 -3.94
CA PHE A 31 -6.02 8.54 -4.87
C PHE A 31 -5.43 9.24 -6.10
N THR A 32 -4.37 10.03 -5.93
CA THR A 32 -3.69 10.69 -7.05
C THR A 32 -2.90 9.71 -7.92
N ALA A 33 -2.38 8.61 -7.36
CA ALA A 33 -1.72 7.57 -8.14
C ALA A 33 -2.69 6.82 -9.08
N ILE A 34 -3.96 6.64 -8.67
CA ILE A 34 -4.97 5.93 -9.47
C ILE A 34 -5.19 6.61 -10.83
N THR A 35 -5.20 7.95 -10.88
CA THR A 35 -5.40 8.68 -12.14
C THR A 35 -4.28 8.40 -13.14
N GLN A 36 -3.04 8.30 -12.66
CA GLN A 36 -1.88 7.97 -13.51
C GLN A 36 -1.95 6.55 -14.04
N LEU A 37 -2.36 5.59 -13.21
CA LEU A 37 -2.58 4.20 -13.62
C LEU A 37 -3.70 4.09 -14.67
N ALA A 38 -4.81 4.81 -14.44
CA ALA A 38 -5.94 4.85 -15.36
C ALA A 38 -5.57 5.42 -16.73
N HIS A 39 -4.79 6.51 -16.78
CA HIS A 39 -4.28 7.07 -18.04
C HIS A 39 -3.41 6.09 -18.83
N HIS A 40 -2.70 5.18 -18.16
CA HIS A 40 -1.91 4.13 -18.82
C HIS A 40 -2.72 2.86 -19.14
N GLY A 41 -4.04 2.86 -18.89
CA GLY A 41 -4.89 1.69 -19.10
C GLY A 41 -4.62 0.54 -18.12
N MET A 42 -4.01 0.83 -16.96
CA MET A 42 -3.75 -0.18 -15.93
C MET A 42 -4.97 -0.37 -15.03
N LEU A 43 -5.24 -1.63 -14.66
CA LEU A 43 -6.27 -1.96 -13.69
C LEU A 43 -5.78 -1.70 -12.26
N PHE A 44 -6.53 -0.92 -11.50
CA PHE A 44 -6.27 -0.67 -10.09
C PHE A 44 -7.11 -1.62 -9.22
N VAL A 45 -6.44 -2.33 -8.30
CA VAL A 45 -7.06 -3.26 -7.35
C VAL A 45 -6.93 -2.68 -5.94
N PRO A 46 -8.02 -2.15 -5.34
CA PRO A 46 -8.00 -1.67 -3.97
C PRO A 46 -8.04 -2.84 -2.96
N LEU A 47 -7.55 -2.59 -1.74
CA LEU A 47 -7.63 -3.55 -0.64
C LEU A 47 -9.06 -3.67 -0.07
N GLY A 48 -9.87 -2.62 -0.19
CA GLY A 48 -11.20 -2.56 0.42
C GLY A 48 -11.14 -2.81 1.92
N TYR A 49 -12.15 -3.51 2.46
CA TYR A 49 -12.17 -3.99 3.84
C TYR A 49 -11.98 -5.51 3.94
N THR A 50 -11.44 -6.14 2.88
CA THR A 50 -11.36 -7.60 2.78
C THR A 50 -10.29 -8.23 3.69
N PHE A 51 -9.37 -7.41 4.22
CA PHE A 51 -8.45 -7.80 5.30
C PHE A 51 -9.14 -7.99 6.67
N GLY A 52 -10.46 -7.76 6.74
CA GLY A 52 -11.29 -8.13 7.89
C GLY A 52 -10.97 -7.35 9.16
N ASN A 53 -10.92 -8.04 10.29
CA ASN A 53 -10.77 -7.42 11.62
C ASN A 53 -9.52 -6.52 11.72
N GLY A 54 -8.44 -6.82 11.00
CA GLY A 54 -7.24 -5.97 10.97
C GLY A 54 -7.47 -4.58 10.37
N MET A 55 -8.54 -4.38 9.59
CA MET A 55 -8.96 -3.06 9.12
C MET A 55 -9.65 -2.23 10.20
N PHE A 56 -10.35 -2.88 11.11
CA PHE A 56 -11.18 -2.26 12.15
C PHE A 56 -10.49 -2.20 13.51
N GLU A 57 -9.25 -2.66 13.62
CA GLU A 57 -8.53 -2.61 14.88
C GLU A 57 -8.23 -1.17 15.31
N MET A 58 -8.47 -0.87 16.58
CA MET A 58 -8.42 0.51 17.13
C MET A 58 -7.51 0.65 18.37
N GLY A 59 -6.96 -0.44 18.91
CA GLY A 59 -6.09 -0.43 20.09
C GLY A 59 -4.70 0.12 19.82
N GLU A 60 -4.25 0.12 18.56
CA GLU A 60 -2.96 0.67 18.15
C GLU A 60 -3.07 1.60 16.94
N VAL A 61 -2.15 2.56 16.86
CA VAL A 61 -2.02 3.43 15.68
C VAL A 61 -1.47 2.59 14.53
N LYS A 62 -2.27 2.47 13.46
CA LYS A 62 -1.92 1.70 12.24
C LYS A 62 -2.23 2.46 10.97
N GLY A 63 -1.35 2.32 9.98
CA GLY A 63 -1.53 2.86 8.64
C GLY A 63 -2.51 2.05 7.78
N GLY A 64 -2.64 2.49 6.53
CA GLY A 64 -3.48 1.84 5.52
C GLY A 64 -4.92 2.34 5.47
N SER A 65 -5.62 1.97 4.40
CA SER A 65 -7.01 2.34 4.14
C SER A 65 -7.64 1.37 3.13
N SER A 66 -8.91 1.56 2.80
CA SER A 66 -9.57 0.81 1.71
C SER A 66 -8.86 0.94 0.36
N TYR A 67 -8.10 2.00 0.13
CA TYR A 67 -7.32 2.19 -1.10
C TYR A 67 -6.00 1.39 -1.14
N GLY A 68 -5.60 0.75 -0.05
CA GLY A 68 -4.33 0.01 0.02
C GLY A 68 -3.68 0.06 1.40
N ALA A 69 -2.73 -0.86 1.62
CA ALA A 69 -1.91 -0.93 2.81
C ALA A 69 -1.03 0.33 2.97
N GLY A 70 -0.58 0.57 4.20
CA GLY A 70 0.31 1.67 4.50
C GLY A 70 0.82 1.59 5.93
N THR A 71 1.84 2.39 6.22
CA THR A 71 2.49 2.43 7.53
C THR A 71 2.74 3.88 7.94
N PHE A 72 2.74 4.15 9.23
CA PHE A 72 3.21 5.42 9.77
C PHE A 72 4.72 5.38 10.02
N ALA A 73 5.45 6.35 9.46
CA ALA A 73 6.91 6.44 9.65
C ALA A 73 7.32 7.35 10.82
N ALA A 74 6.40 8.12 11.42
CA ALA A 74 6.71 9.19 12.38
C ALA A 74 7.79 10.15 11.82
N ASP A 75 8.85 10.42 12.56
CA ASP A 75 10.06 11.15 12.12
C ASP A 75 11.07 10.29 11.33
N GLY A 76 10.68 9.07 10.97
CA GLY A 76 11.52 8.04 10.34
C GLY A 76 12.03 6.99 11.32
N SER A 77 11.81 7.15 12.63
CA SER A 77 12.20 6.17 13.66
C SER A 77 11.24 4.98 13.76
N ARG A 78 9.95 5.17 13.42
CA ARG A 78 8.93 4.12 13.54
C ARG A 78 9.08 3.11 12.40
N GLN A 79 9.21 1.85 12.78
CA GLN A 79 9.13 0.72 11.86
C GLN A 79 7.68 0.27 11.66
N PRO A 80 7.35 -0.38 10.53
CA PRO A 80 6.03 -0.96 10.34
C PRO A 80 5.67 -1.94 11.44
N THR A 81 4.45 -1.86 11.96
CA THR A 81 3.95 -2.85 12.94
C THR A 81 3.62 -4.17 12.25
N GLU A 82 3.51 -5.24 13.03
CA GLU A 82 3.13 -6.55 12.53
C GLU A 82 1.78 -6.50 11.77
N LEU A 83 0.81 -5.72 12.28
CA LEU A 83 -0.48 -5.54 11.64
C LEU A 83 -0.37 -4.85 10.26
N GLU A 84 0.49 -3.84 10.14
CA GLU A 84 0.76 -3.13 8.88
C GLU A 84 1.48 -4.04 7.86
N LEU A 85 2.41 -4.87 8.32
CA LEU A 85 3.08 -5.87 7.50
C LEU A 85 2.10 -6.91 6.99
N GLN A 86 1.26 -7.46 7.87
CA GLN A 86 0.22 -8.43 7.50
C GLN A 86 -0.76 -7.85 6.46
N GLN A 87 -1.16 -6.59 6.62
CA GLN A 87 -1.99 -5.89 5.64
C GLN A 87 -1.29 -5.78 4.27
N ALA A 88 0.01 -5.47 4.24
CA ALA A 88 0.79 -5.39 3.01
C ALA A 88 0.93 -6.76 2.33
N PHE A 89 1.20 -7.82 3.10
CA PHE A 89 1.25 -9.20 2.59
C PHE A 89 -0.11 -9.63 2.02
N TYR A 90 -1.20 -9.32 2.72
CA TYR A 90 -2.55 -9.58 2.25
C TYR A 90 -2.83 -8.85 0.93
N GLN A 91 -2.43 -7.58 0.81
CA GLN A 91 -2.59 -6.83 -0.44
C GLN A 91 -1.86 -7.50 -1.61
N GLY A 92 -0.61 -7.90 -1.40
CA GLY A 92 0.19 -8.59 -2.41
C GLY A 92 -0.46 -9.88 -2.88
N LYS A 93 -0.94 -10.70 -1.93
CA LYS A 93 -1.68 -11.94 -2.23
C LYS A 93 -2.96 -11.66 -3.02
N TYR A 94 -3.75 -10.68 -2.59
CA TYR A 94 -5.02 -10.34 -3.22
C TYR A 94 -4.86 -9.88 -4.68
N VAL A 95 -3.87 -9.01 -4.94
CA VAL A 95 -3.53 -8.58 -6.30
C VAL A 95 -3.06 -9.76 -7.15
N ALA A 96 -2.22 -10.64 -6.60
CA ALA A 96 -1.75 -11.83 -7.31
C ALA A 96 -2.89 -12.78 -7.67
N GLU A 97 -3.84 -13.01 -6.75
CA GLU A 97 -5.03 -13.84 -7.01
C GLU A 97 -5.90 -13.27 -8.12
N ILE A 98 -6.16 -11.95 -8.12
CA ILE A 98 -6.92 -11.30 -9.19
C ILE A 98 -6.18 -11.40 -10.52
N THR A 99 -4.87 -11.12 -10.52
CA THR A 99 -4.05 -11.18 -11.73
C THR A 99 -4.04 -12.60 -12.30
N LYS A 100 -4.00 -13.63 -11.44
CA LYS A 100 -4.10 -15.04 -11.86
C LYS A 100 -5.44 -15.36 -12.52
N LYS A 101 -6.54 -14.76 -12.08
CA LYS A 101 -7.87 -14.95 -12.71
C LYS A 101 -8.01 -14.25 -14.05
N LEU A 102 -7.24 -13.19 -14.28
CA LEU A 102 -7.19 -12.45 -15.55
C LEU A 102 -6.18 -13.03 -16.54
N LYS A 103 -5.28 -13.88 -16.06
CA LYS A 103 -4.34 -14.61 -16.89
C LYS A 103 -5.05 -15.87 -17.38
N ASP A 104 -5.39 -15.89 -18.66
CA ASP A 104 -5.90 -17.07 -19.36
C ASP A 104 -5.03 -18.31 -19.11
#